data_AF-D8R494-F1
#
_entry.id   AF-D8R494-F1
#
_cell.length_a   1.000
_cell.length_b   1.000
_cell.length_c   1.000
_cell.angle_alpha   90.00
_cell.angle_beta   90.00
_cell.angle_gamma   90.00
#
_symmetry.space_group_name_H-M   'P 1'
#
loop_
_entity.id
_entity.type
_entity.pdbx_description
1 polymer ?
#
loop_
_entity_poly.entity_id
_entity_poly.type
_entity_poly.pdbx_seq_one_letter_code
_entity_poly.pdbx_strand_id
1 'polypeptide(L)'
;MGLGALCLLLVALATKAVMALAARGKRKLVVRRDRSLGGREVVVAAHNKIQSRPLIPLHDSPSNLERRQQQQRRPRKEEVPAWWRPASSPSAGDSFAQAEANALVRAVVNKRLGGVDFDEEDAVQLRQICRHSGARVDFGTENTRDSFFRAAVGFVLSACSRLISSGDSEVEYGGESMVSFVCGLAANIGLEPAKAASIVNAAVAARTRAGFLQAWANVAQEKMSDAMSDIRQLVCMHRVFPPEPNSPHMEMVGRGLEAHLTPQERLELLQIYSKLSAQGARVAEEALSLPSSWISLGD
;
A
#
# COMPACT_ATOMS: atom_id res chain seq x y z
N MET A 1 18.65 -4.26 60.70
CA MET A 1 19.20 -3.93 59.35
C MET A 1 18.49 -4.81 58.32
N GLY A 2 17.41 -4.44 57.64
CA GLY A 2 16.60 -3.23 57.67
C GLY A 2 15.49 -3.35 56.63
N LEU A 3 14.26 -3.69 57.04
CA LEU A 3 13.06 -3.57 56.18
C LEU A 3 12.93 -2.14 55.60
N GLY A 4 13.41 -1.13 56.34
CA GLY A 4 13.48 0.24 55.87
C GLY A 4 14.39 0.45 54.65
N ALA A 5 15.46 -0.32 54.49
CA ALA A 5 16.35 -0.22 53.34
C ALA A 5 15.70 -0.77 52.06
N LEU A 6 14.94 -1.87 52.18
CA LEU A 6 14.19 -2.45 51.07
C LEU A 6 13.05 -1.52 50.60
N CYS A 7 12.36 -0.89 51.56
CA CYS A 7 11.29 0.07 51.26
C CYS A 7 11.83 1.32 50.55
N LEU A 8 12.97 1.85 50.99
CA LEU A 8 13.63 2.98 50.31
C LEU A 8 14.10 2.62 48.89
N LEU A 9 14.54 1.38 48.67
CA LEU A 9 14.96 0.90 47.35
C LEU A 9 13.76 0.76 46.39
N LEU A 10 12.62 0.27 46.87
CA LEU A 10 11.39 0.18 46.08
C LEU A 10 10.82 1.56 45.73
N VAL A 11 10.84 2.51 46.67
CA VAL A 11 10.43 3.90 46.41
C VAL A 11 11.39 4.58 45.45
N ALA A 12 12.70 4.34 45.55
CA ALA A 12 13.69 4.87 44.61
C ALA A 12 13.54 4.28 43.20
N LEU A 13 13.17 2.99 43.08
CA LEU A 13 12.92 2.35 41.79
C LEU A 13 11.60 2.83 41.17
N ALA A 14 10.55 2.97 41.97
CA ALA A 14 9.27 3.51 41.52
C ALA A 14 9.39 4.97 41.08
N THR A 15 10.13 5.80 41.82
CA THR A 15 10.38 7.19 41.43
C THR A 15 11.26 7.30 40.18
N LYS A 16 12.27 6.44 40.02
CA LYS A 16 13.05 6.36 38.76
C LYS A 16 12.20 5.91 37.57
N ALA A 17 11.29 4.96 37.76
CA ALA A 17 10.37 4.50 36.71
C ALA A 17 9.37 5.61 36.33
N VAL A 18 8.80 6.31 37.31
CA VAL A 18 7.90 7.46 37.10
C VAL A 18 8.64 8.62 36.42
N MET A 19 9.90 8.89 36.80
CA MET A 19 10.73 9.91 36.16
C MET A 19 11.14 9.50 34.73
N ALA A 20 11.39 8.21 34.47
CA ALA A 20 11.66 7.68 33.12
C ALA A 20 10.40 7.72 32.23
N LEU A 21 9.21 7.51 32.79
CA LEU A 21 7.92 7.71 32.12
C LEU A 21 7.62 9.19 31.87
N ALA A 22 7.99 10.08 32.81
CA ALA A 22 7.87 11.54 32.65
C ALA A 22 8.90 12.12 31.66
N ALA A 23 10.03 11.43 31.45
CA ALA A 23 11.05 11.78 30.46
C ALA A 23 10.71 11.32 29.03
N ARG A 24 9.55 10.67 28.80
CA ARG A 24 8.95 10.57 27.45
C ARG A 24 8.50 11.97 27.03
N GLY A 25 9.46 12.74 26.53
CA GLY A 25 9.24 14.08 26.02
C GLY A 25 8.05 14.07 25.06
N LYS A 26 7.09 14.97 25.30
CA LYS A 26 5.98 15.26 24.39
C LYS A 26 6.54 15.56 23.01
N ARG A 27 6.55 14.56 22.13
CA ARG A 27 6.86 14.76 20.71
C ARG A 27 5.77 15.68 20.20
N LYS A 28 6.14 16.87 19.74
CA LYS A 28 5.20 17.82 19.15
C LYS A 28 4.67 17.14 17.87
N LEU A 29 3.42 16.73 17.89
CA LEU A 29 2.76 16.10 16.74
C LEU A 29 2.26 17.23 15.83
N VAL A 30 2.60 17.18 14.55
CA VAL A 30 2.15 18.16 13.55
C VAL A 30 1.22 17.43 12.60
N VAL A 31 -0.04 17.84 12.61
CA VAL A 31 -1.03 17.37 11.65
C VAL A 31 -0.79 18.06 10.32
N ARG A 32 -0.59 17.31 9.25
CA ARG A 32 -0.52 17.82 7.88
C ARG A 32 -1.54 17.14 7.01
N ARG A 33 -2.14 17.93 6.12
CA ARG A 33 -3.06 17.44 5.11
C ARG A 33 -2.25 16.87 3.95
N ASP A 34 -2.36 15.56 3.73
CA ASP A 34 -1.65 14.87 2.64
C ASP A 34 -2.58 14.71 1.43
N ARG A 35 -2.18 15.31 0.30
CA ARG A 35 -2.94 15.24 -0.95
C ARG A 35 -2.85 13.86 -1.62
N SER A 36 -1.80 13.09 -1.33
CA SER A 36 -1.66 11.72 -1.84
C SER A 36 -2.63 10.73 -1.19
N LEU A 37 -3.23 11.09 -0.05
CA LEU A 37 -4.22 10.29 0.68
C LEU A 37 -5.64 10.84 0.54
N GLY A 38 -5.96 11.50 -0.58
CA GLY A 38 -7.30 12.06 -0.81
C GLY A 38 -7.65 13.21 0.14
N GLY A 39 -6.65 13.92 0.67
CA GLY A 39 -6.85 15.10 1.51
C GLY A 39 -7.11 14.82 2.99
N ARG A 40 -6.81 13.60 3.48
CA ARG A 40 -6.86 13.24 4.90
C ARG A 40 -5.74 13.87 5.72
N GLU A 41 -6.00 14.05 7.01
CA GLU A 41 -5.06 14.57 7.99
C GLU A 41 -4.16 13.45 8.51
N VAL A 42 -2.84 13.64 8.39
CA VAL A 42 -1.82 12.69 8.84
C VAL A 42 -1.01 13.34 9.95
N VAL A 43 -0.79 12.60 11.03
CA VAL A 43 0.06 13.03 12.14
C VAL A 43 1.52 12.73 11.80
N VAL A 44 2.32 13.77 11.66
CA VAL A 44 3.77 13.67 11.46
C VAL A 44 4.45 14.10 12.75
N ALA A 45 5.48 13.37 13.19
CA ALA A 45 6.31 13.86 14.29
C ALA A 45 7.00 15.17 13.88
N ALA A 46 6.87 16.24 14.67
CA ALA A 46 7.63 17.45 14.45
C ALA A 46 9.11 17.12 14.63
N HIS A 47 9.86 17.19 13.53
CA HIS A 47 11.30 17.19 13.58
C HIS A 47 11.75 18.40 14.43
N ASN A 48 12.41 18.13 15.56
CA ASN A 48 13.30 19.12 16.16
C ASN A 48 14.40 19.42 15.14
N LYS A 49 14.68 20.72 14.93
CA LYS A 49 15.71 21.27 14.03
C LYS A 49 16.85 20.28 13.79
N ILE A 50 16.96 19.78 12.56
CA ILE A 50 18.20 19.20 12.06
C ILE A 50 19.22 20.33 12.10
N GLN A 51 20.03 20.36 13.15
CA GLN A 51 21.35 20.96 13.02
C GLN A 51 22.05 20.14 11.94
N SER A 52 22.31 20.79 10.82
CA SER A 52 23.16 20.32 9.73
C SER A 52 24.51 19.90 10.32
N ARG A 53 24.64 18.63 10.70
CA ARG A 53 25.93 18.00 10.93
C ARG A 53 26.52 17.69 9.55
N PRO A 54 27.73 18.18 9.23
CA PRO A 54 28.41 17.77 8.02
C PRO A 54 28.65 16.24 8.07
N LEU A 55 28.46 15.61 6.91
CA LEU A 55 28.68 14.19 6.67
C LEU A 55 30.12 13.83 7.10
N ILE A 56 30.25 13.08 8.19
CA ILE A 56 31.50 12.38 8.50
C ILE A 56 31.50 11.14 7.59
N PRO A 57 32.50 10.94 6.72
CA PRO A 57 32.60 9.73 5.91
C PRO A 57 32.87 8.54 6.83
N LEU A 58 31.88 7.67 7.00
CA LEU A 58 32.12 6.31 7.47
C LEU A 58 32.84 5.57 6.34
N HIS A 59 34.04 5.11 6.62
CA HIS A 59 34.94 4.41 5.71
C HIS A 59 34.42 2.98 5.44
N ASP A 60 33.27 2.87 4.77
CA ASP A 60 32.80 1.60 4.23
C ASP A 60 33.54 1.30 2.91
N SER A 61 34.13 0.11 2.85
CA SER A 61 34.94 -0.33 1.71
C SER A 61 34.12 -0.28 0.41
N PRO A 62 34.63 0.35 -0.67
CA PRO A 62 33.87 0.60 -1.91
C PRO A 62 33.34 -0.69 -2.56
N SER A 63 34.00 -1.82 -2.31
CA SER A 63 33.65 -3.13 -2.86
C SER A 63 32.29 -3.69 -2.38
N ASN A 64 31.83 -3.32 -1.18
CA ASN A 64 30.54 -3.81 -0.65
C ASN A 64 29.35 -2.96 -1.11
N LEU A 65 29.55 -1.66 -1.31
CA LEU A 65 28.52 -0.77 -1.84
C LEU A 65 28.28 -1.06 -3.33
N GLU A 66 29.35 -1.28 -4.10
CA GLU A 66 29.28 -1.65 -5.52
C GLU A 66 28.65 -3.03 -5.72
N ARG A 67 28.97 -4.03 -4.89
CA ARG A 67 28.32 -5.35 -4.95
C ARG A 67 26.83 -5.28 -4.63
N ARG A 68 26.41 -4.49 -3.63
CA ARG A 68 24.99 -4.29 -3.30
C ARG A 68 24.24 -3.54 -4.40
N GLN A 69 24.85 -2.51 -4.99
CA GLN A 69 24.26 -1.77 -6.11
C GLN A 69 24.24 -2.60 -7.41
N GLN A 70 25.22 -3.46 -7.66
CA GLN A 70 25.22 -4.39 -8.80
C GLN A 70 24.23 -5.54 -8.64
N GLN A 71 24.01 -6.05 -7.42
CA GLN A 71 22.96 -7.06 -7.17
C GLN A 71 21.54 -6.48 -7.31
N GLN A 72 21.35 -5.19 -7.01
CA GLN A 72 20.07 -4.49 -7.24
C GLN A 72 19.82 -4.09 -8.70
N ARG A 73 20.85 -4.15 -9.56
CA ARG A 73 20.80 -3.71 -10.96
C ARG A 73 20.65 -4.82 -11.99
N ARG A 74 20.41 -6.06 -11.56
CA ARG A 74 19.90 -7.06 -12.51
C ARG A 74 18.42 -6.79 -12.71
N PRO A 75 17.96 -6.37 -13.90
CA PRO A 75 16.53 -6.37 -14.19
C PRO A 75 16.08 -7.82 -14.10
N ARG A 76 15.53 -8.20 -12.95
CA ARG A 76 14.74 -9.42 -12.85
C ARG A 76 13.62 -9.20 -13.85
N LYS A 77 13.50 -10.06 -14.88
CA LYS A 77 12.32 -10.01 -15.76
C LYS A 77 11.12 -10.03 -14.83
N GLU A 78 10.30 -8.98 -14.90
CA GLU A 78 9.06 -8.91 -14.13
C GLU A 78 8.18 -10.04 -14.65
N GLU A 79 8.23 -11.16 -13.96
CA GLU A 79 7.32 -12.26 -14.20
C GLU A 79 5.93 -11.81 -13.78
N VAL A 80 4.94 -12.22 -14.57
CA VAL A 80 3.56 -11.91 -14.29
C VAL A 80 3.15 -12.65 -13.01
N PRO A 81 2.65 -11.97 -11.96
CA PRO A 81 2.34 -12.60 -10.68
C PRO A 81 1.31 -13.71 -10.81
N ALA A 82 1.34 -14.68 -9.88
CA ALA A 82 0.42 -15.82 -9.89
C ALA A 82 -1.08 -15.44 -9.84
N TRP A 83 -1.42 -14.28 -9.28
CA TRP A 83 -2.80 -13.79 -9.22
C TRP A 83 -3.29 -13.18 -10.54
N TRP A 84 -2.38 -12.84 -11.46
CA TRP A 84 -2.74 -12.24 -12.74
C TRP A 84 -3.44 -13.26 -13.63
N ARG A 85 -4.67 -12.97 -14.05
CA ARG A 85 -5.45 -13.87 -14.91
C ARG A 85 -5.49 -13.32 -16.33
N PRO A 86 -5.14 -14.11 -17.35
CA PRO A 86 -5.35 -13.71 -18.74
C PRO A 86 -6.82 -13.36 -18.96
N ALA A 87 -7.07 -12.20 -19.58
CA ALA A 87 -8.43 -11.82 -19.95
C ALA A 87 -8.99 -12.86 -20.94
N SER A 88 -10.16 -13.43 -20.64
CA SER A 88 -10.90 -14.23 -21.61
C SER A 88 -11.11 -13.38 -22.86
N SER A 89 -10.71 -13.88 -24.03
CA SER A 89 -10.91 -13.17 -25.29
C SER A 89 -12.38 -13.30 -25.70
N PRO A 90 -13.16 -12.22 -25.73
CA PRO A 90 -14.50 -12.27 -26.31
C PRO A 90 -14.43 -12.50 -27.82
N SER A 91 -15.47 -13.15 -28.34
CA SER A 91 -15.71 -13.38 -29.76
C SER A 91 -15.83 -12.06 -30.53
N ALA A 92 -15.32 -12.06 -31.77
CA ALA A 92 -15.30 -10.97 -32.78
C ALA A 92 -15.97 -9.65 -32.39
N GLY A 93 -15.16 -8.58 -32.35
CA GLY A 93 -15.55 -7.24 -31.97
C GLY A 93 -16.75 -6.68 -32.74
N ASP A 94 -17.78 -6.29 -32.01
CA ASP A 94 -18.90 -5.52 -32.55
C ASP A 94 -18.41 -4.12 -32.97
N SER A 95 -18.55 -3.80 -34.26
CA SER A 95 -18.12 -2.51 -34.83
C SER A 95 -18.81 -1.32 -34.16
N PHE A 96 -20.05 -1.47 -33.70
CA PHE A 96 -20.77 -0.38 -33.01
C PHE A 96 -20.14 -0.12 -31.64
N ALA A 97 -19.94 -1.19 -30.86
CA ALA A 97 -19.30 -1.09 -29.55
C ALA A 97 -17.84 -0.59 -29.63
N GLN A 98 -17.12 -0.94 -30.70
CA GLN A 98 -15.78 -0.41 -30.96
C GLN A 98 -15.79 1.11 -31.21
N ALA A 99 -16.79 1.62 -31.94
CA ALA A 99 -16.95 3.06 -32.16
C ALA A 99 -17.34 3.79 -30.86
N GLU A 100 -18.22 3.19 -30.05
CA GLU A 100 -18.62 3.70 -28.75
C GLU A 100 -17.43 3.78 -27.78
N ALA A 101 -16.63 2.71 -27.67
CA ALA A 101 -15.44 2.67 -26.83
C ALA A 101 -14.41 3.75 -27.25
N ASN A 102 -14.18 3.91 -28.56
CA ASN A 102 -13.29 4.95 -29.09
C ASN A 102 -13.84 6.37 -28.87
N ALA A 103 -15.16 6.56 -28.91
CA ALA A 103 -15.77 7.84 -28.57
C ALA A 103 -15.58 8.18 -27.08
N LEU A 104 -15.77 7.20 -26.19
CA LEU A 104 -15.55 7.36 -24.76
C LEU A 104 -14.08 7.71 -24.46
N VAL A 105 -13.12 6.98 -25.03
CA VAL A 105 -11.69 7.29 -24.83
C VAL A 105 -11.34 8.71 -25.29
N ARG A 106 -11.85 9.15 -26.45
CA ARG A 106 -11.67 10.53 -26.90
C ARG A 106 -12.24 11.55 -25.91
N ALA A 107 -13.43 11.29 -25.36
CA ALA A 107 -14.03 12.15 -24.34
C ALA A 107 -13.17 12.21 -23.06
N VAL A 108 -12.71 11.06 -22.56
CA VAL A 108 -11.84 10.94 -21.38
C VAL A 108 -10.51 11.68 -21.58
N VAL A 109 -9.88 11.49 -22.74
CA VAL A 109 -8.62 12.18 -23.07
C VAL A 109 -8.84 13.69 -23.18
N ASN A 110 -9.94 14.13 -23.79
CA ASN A 110 -10.28 15.55 -23.87
C ASN A 110 -10.54 16.18 -22.49
N LYS A 111 -11.26 15.49 -21.59
CA LYS A 111 -11.40 15.91 -20.18
C LYS A 111 -10.04 16.07 -19.53
N ARG A 112 -9.14 15.10 -19.74
CA ARG A 112 -7.76 15.12 -19.20
C ARG A 112 -6.94 16.30 -19.72
N LEU A 113 -7.03 16.60 -21.01
CA LEU A 113 -6.38 17.77 -21.63
C LEU A 113 -6.96 19.09 -21.11
N GLY A 114 -8.24 19.10 -20.72
CA GLY A 114 -8.89 20.20 -20.01
C GLY A 114 -8.50 20.33 -18.53
N GLY A 115 -7.56 19.51 -18.04
CA GLY A 115 -7.08 19.55 -16.65
C GLY A 115 -7.94 18.79 -15.65
N VAL A 116 -8.93 18.02 -16.10
CA VAL A 116 -9.78 17.18 -15.24
C VAL A 116 -9.08 15.83 -15.00
N ASP A 117 -9.13 15.35 -13.76
CA ASP A 117 -8.63 14.01 -13.44
C ASP A 117 -9.49 12.92 -14.10
N PHE A 118 -8.91 11.72 -14.24
CA PHE A 118 -9.70 10.57 -14.68
C PHE A 118 -10.76 10.24 -13.64
N ASP A 119 -11.86 9.66 -14.10
CA ASP A 119 -13.08 9.46 -13.34
C ASP A 119 -13.39 7.96 -13.19
N GLU A 120 -14.04 7.59 -12.08
CA GLU A 120 -14.32 6.18 -11.74
C GLU A 120 -15.37 5.61 -12.70
N GLU A 121 -16.41 6.37 -12.98
CA GLU A 121 -17.52 6.01 -13.87
C GLU A 121 -17.04 5.84 -15.32
N ASP A 122 -16.18 6.75 -15.81
CA ASP A 122 -15.56 6.63 -17.14
C ASP A 122 -14.75 5.30 -17.27
N ALA A 123 -14.01 4.91 -16.21
CA ALA A 123 -13.23 3.68 -16.21
C ALA A 123 -14.11 2.42 -16.19
N VAL A 124 -15.18 2.43 -15.38
CA VAL A 124 -16.15 1.34 -15.32
C VAL A 124 -16.91 1.20 -16.64
N GLN A 125 -17.38 2.31 -17.21
CA GLN A 125 -18.11 2.30 -18.49
C GLN A 125 -17.23 1.76 -19.63
N LEU A 126 -15.98 2.21 -19.73
CA LEU A 126 -15.05 1.71 -20.73
C LEU A 126 -14.84 0.21 -20.58
N ARG A 127 -14.62 -0.27 -19.35
CA ARG A 127 -14.44 -1.69 -19.11
C ARG A 127 -15.68 -2.49 -19.45
N GLN A 128 -16.88 -2.01 -19.13
CA GLN A 128 -18.13 -2.68 -19.48
C GLN A 128 -18.29 -2.82 -21.00
N ILE A 129 -18.10 -1.75 -21.77
CA ILE A 129 -18.19 -1.82 -23.25
C ILE A 129 -17.20 -2.85 -23.77
N CYS A 130 -15.94 -2.76 -23.36
CA CYS A 130 -14.86 -3.62 -23.85
C CYS A 130 -15.00 -5.08 -23.39
N ARG A 131 -15.57 -5.35 -22.21
CA ARG A 131 -15.80 -6.70 -21.69
C ARG A 131 -16.88 -7.43 -22.50
N HIS A 132 -17.99 -6.77 -22.81
CA HIS A 132 -19.12 -7.39 -23.51
C HIS A 132 -18.85 -7.55 -25.01
N SER A 133 -18.11 -6.60 -25.61
CA SER A 133 -17.90 -6.56 -27.06
C SER A 133 -16.53 -7.05 -27.51
N GLY A 134 -15.53 -7.08 -26.64
CA GLY A 134 -14.14 -7.29 -27.06
C GLY A 134 -13.44 -6.11 -27.68
N ALA A 135 -14.04 -4.91 -27.63
CA ALA A 135 -13.41 -3.70 -28.11
C ALA A 135 -12.02 -3.51 -27.48
N ARG A 136 -11.10 -3.03 -28.32
CA ARG A 136 -9.77 -2.60 -27.91
C ARG A 136 -9.61 -1.14 -28.27
N VAL A 137 -9.06 -0.36 -27.35
CA VAL A 137 -8.97 1.09 -27.49
C VAL A 137 -7.54 1.56 -27.43
N ASP A 138 -7.28 2.67 -28.10
CA ASP A 138 -5.99 3.36 -28.08
C ASP A 138 -6.16 4.74 -27.45
N PHE A 139 -5.25 5.08 -26.52
CA PHE A 139 -5.18 6.38 -25.86
C PHE A 139 -4.21 7.34 -26.58
N GLY A 140 -3.65 6.93 -27.72
CA GLY A 140 -2.76 7.69 -28.58
C GLY A 140 -1.32 7.80 -28.05
N THR A 141 -1.15 7.97 -26.73
CA THR A 141 0.18 7.95 -26.09
C THR A 141 0.24 6.96 -24.95
N GLU A 142 1.43 6.35 -24.77
CA GLU A 142 1.68 5.45 -23.64
C GLU A 142 1.50 6.15 -22.30
N ASN A 143 1.90 7.41 -22.19
CA ASN A 143 1.78 8.16 -20.93
C ASN A 143 0.32 8.35 -20.52
N THR A 144 -0.57 8.69 -21.45
CA THR A 144 -2.00 8.84 -21.17
C THR A 144 -2.63 7.50 -20.82
N ARG A 145 -2.31 6.44 -21.58
CA ARG A 145 -2.75 5.05 -21.30
C ARG A 145 -2.35 4.61 -19.90
N ASP A 146 -1.06 4.74 -19.57
CA ASP A 146 -0.50 4.29 -18.31
C ASP A 146 -1.05 5.11 -17.13
N SER A 147 -1.26 6.42 -17.32
CA SER A 147 -1.87 7.30 -16.31
C SER A 147 -3.33 6.95 -16.06
N PHE A 148 -4.09 6.66 -17.12
CA PHE A 148 -5.47 6.19 -17.01
C PHE A 148 -5.53 4.85 -16.27
N PHE A 149 -4.66 3.91 -16.61
CA PHE A 149 -4.58 2.62 -15.93
C PHE A 149 -4.21 2.77 -14.44
N ARG A 150 -3.25 3.64 -14.10
CA ARG A 150 -2.91 3.94 -12.70
C ARG A 150 -4.11 4.51 -11.93
N ALA A 151 -4.89 5.40 -12.54
CA ALA A 151 -6.10 5.94 -11.93
C ALA A 151 -7.15 4.85 -11.71
N ALA A 152 -7.40 4.00 -12.71
CA ALA A 152 -8.33 2.87 -12.62
C ALA A 152 -7.94 1.89 -11.50
N VAL A 153 -6.66 1.53 -11.39
CA VAL A 153 -6.14 0.74 -10.26
C VAL A 153 -6.40 1.44 -8.93
N GLY A 154 -6.21 2.76 -8.88
CA GLY A 154 -6.55 3.58 -7.71
C GLY A 154 -8.02 3.45 -7.31
N PHE A 155 -8.96 3.49 -8.25
CA PHE A 155 -10.39 3.32 -7.97
C PHE A 155 -10.71 1.92 -7.44
N VAL A 156 -10.18 0.88 -8.06
CA VAL A 156 -10.34 -0.52 -7.61
C VAL A 156 -9.82 -0.71 -6.19
N LEU A 157 -8.63 -0.20 -5.89
CA LEU A 157 -8.07 -0.27 -4.53
C LEU A 157 -8.90 0.54 -3.53
N SER A 158 -9.52 1.66 -3.94
CA SER A 158 -10.44 2.42 -3.09
C SER A 158 -11.75 1.67 -2.85
N ALA A 159 -12.24 0.92 -3.84
CA ALA A 159 -13.38 0.04 -3.67
C ALA A 159 -13.08 -1.12 -2.72
N CYS A 160 -11.87 -1.69 -2.73
CA CYS A 160 -11.42 -2.66 -1.72
C CYS A 160 -11.63 -2.12 -0.29
N SER A 161 -11.32 -0.84 -0.09
CA SER A 161 -11.49 -0.18 1.21
C SER A 161 -12.96 0.01 1.63
N ARG A 162 -13.93 -0.04 0.72
CA ARG A 162 -15.37 0.15 1.00
C ARG A 162 -16.11 -1.16 1.29
N LEU A 163 -15.58 -2.31 0.87
CA LEU A 163 -16.26 -3.60 0.89
C LEU A 163 -16.20 -4.36 2.23
N ILE A 164 -15.86 -3.66 3.32
CA ILE A 164 -15.66 -4.21 4.67
C ILE A 164 -16.96 -4.79 5.28
N SER A 165 -18.13 -4.55 4.68
CA SER A 165 -19.44 -4.84 5.29
C SER A 165 -20.17 -6.06 4.76
N SER A 166 -19.74 -6.67 3.66
CA SER A 166 -20.34 -7.89 3.10
C SER A 166 -19.38 -9.05 3.34
N GLY A 167 -19.88 -10.19 3.83
CA GLY A 167 -19.07 -11.39 4.15
C GLY A 167 -18.34 -11.99 2.94
N ASP A 168 -18.11 -13.31 2.95
CA ASP A 168 -17.34 -14.06 1.93
C ASP A 168 -17.86 -13.98 0.47
N SER A 169 -18.80 -13.09 0.15
CA SER A 169 -19.17 -12.79 -1.22
C SER A 169 -17.97 -12.26 -2.00
N GLU A 170 -17.83 -12.73 -3.24
CA GLU A 170 -16.79 -12.30 -4.16
C GLU A 170 -16.82 -10.77 -4.29
N VAL A 171 -15.65 -10.15 -4.14
CA VAL A 171 -15.53 -8.70 -4.12
C VAL A 171 -15.68 -8.18 -5.55
N GLU A 172 -16.90 -7.78 -5.90
CA GLU A 172 -17.24 -7.31 -7.23
C GLU A 172 -16.96 -5.81 -7.41
N TYR A 173 -16.54 -5.45 -8.62
CA TYR A 173 -16.30 -4.10 -9.07
C TYR A 173 -16.73 -3.98 -10.54
N GLY A 174 -17.70 -3.09 -10.82
CA GLY A 174 -18.26 -2.95 -12.17
C GLY A 174 -18.97 -4.21 -12.70
N GLY A 175 -19.42 -5.11 -11.81
CA GLY A 175 -20.07 -6.37 -12.17
C GLY A 175 -19.12 -7.53 -12.54
N GLU A 176 -17.84 -7.45 -12.16
CA GLU A 176 -16.86 -8.55 -12.23
C GLU A 176 -15.93 -8.56 -11.01
N SER A 177 -15.11 -9.60 -10.85
CA SER A 177 -14.05 -9.58 -9.83
C SER A 177 -13.05 -8.45 -10.09
N MET A 178 -12.54 -7.83 -9.03
CA MET A 178 -11.53 -6.76 -9.13
C MET A 178 -10.28 -7.15 -9.91
N VAL A 179 -9.84 -8.41 -9.78
CA VAL A 179 -8.71 -8.94 -10.55
C VAL A 179 -9.05 -8.99 -12.04
N SER A 180 -10.23 -9.52 -12.38
CA SER A 180 -10.71 -9.58 -13.76
C SER A 180 -10.85 -8.18 -14.38
N PHE A 181 -11.32 -7.20 -13.61
CA PHE A 181 -11.44 -5.82 -14.06
C PHE A 181 -10.08 -5.27 -14.49
N VAL A 182 -9.07 -5.37 -13.62
CA VAL A 182 -7.74 -4.79 -13.87
C VAL A 182 -7.01 -5.52 -14.99
N CYS A 183 -7.01 -6.86 -14.99
CA CYS A 183 -6.37 -7.64 -16.05
C CYS A 183 -7.06 -7.44 -17.41
N GLY A 184 -8.40 -7.40 -17.41
CA GLY A 184 -9.20 -7.15 -18.59
C GLY A 184 -9.00 -5.76 -19.15
N LEU A 185 -9.03 -4.73 -18.29
CA LEU A 185 -8.79 -3.35 -18.70
C LEU A 185 -7.39 -3.19 -19.32
N ALA A 186 -6.36 -3.78 -18.70
CA ALA A 186 -4.99 -3.77 -19.25
C ALA A 186 -4.96 -4.36 -20.66
N ALA A 187 -5.65 -5.49 -20.89
CA ALA A 187 -5.74 -6.10 -22.20
C ALA A 187 -6.50 -5.22 -23.22
N ASN A 188 -7.60 -4.58 -22.80
CA ASN A 188 -8.42 -3.74 -23.68
C ASN A 188 -7.70 -2.47 -24.13
N ILE A 189 -6.83 -1.90 -23.30
CA ILE A 189 -6.06 -0.68 -23.63
C ILE A 189 -4.67 -0.99 -24.23
N GLY A 190 -4.35 -2.27 -24.46
CA GLY A 190 -3.06 -2.69 -25.03
C GLY A 190 -1.86 -2.47 -24.10
N LEU A 191 -2.03 -2.65 -22.79
CA LEU A 191 -0.94 -2.60 -21.81
C LEU A 191 -0.34 -3.99 -21.59
N GLU A 192 0.99 -4.09 -21.63
CA GLU A 192 1.68 -5.36 -21.41
C GLU A 192 1.37 -5.93 -20.00
N PRO A 193 1.05 -7.24 -19.87
CA PRO A 193 0.70 -7.85 -18.60
C PRO A 193 1.73 -7.64 -17.47
N ALA A 194 3.03 -7.79 -17.77
CA ALA A 194 4.09 -7.60 -16.78
C ALA A 194 4.12 -6.15 -16.25
N LYS A 195 4.08 -5.18 -17.17
CA LYS A 195 4.02 -3.75 -16.84
C LYS A 195 2.76 -3.39 -16.06
N ALA A 196 1.61 -3.92 -16.46
CA ALA A 196 0.34 -3.70 -15.79
C ALA A 196 0.35 -4.27 -14.37
N ALA A 197 0.84 -5.50 -14.20
CA ALA A 197 1.00 -6.12 -12.89
C ALA A 197 1.96 -5.34 -11.98
N SER A 198 3.08 -4.85 -12.53
CA SER A 198 4.02 -4.00 -11.80
C SER A 198 3.36 -2.70 -11.30
N ILE A 199 2.53 -2.05 -12.13
CA ILE A 199 1.74 -0.88 -11.70
C ILE A 199 0.81 -1.23 -10.52
N VAL A 200 0.11 -2.37 -10.58
CA VAL A 200 -0.77 -2.82 -9.50
C VAL A 200 0.02 -3.09 -8.22
N ASN A 201 1.11 -3.86 -8.31
CA ASN A 201 1.97 -4.18 -7.16
C ASN A 201 2.56 -2.93 -6.52
N ALA A 202 3.00 -1.95 -7.33
CA ALA A 202 3.49 -0.67 -6.83
C ALA A 202 2.38 0.12 -6.11
N ALA A 203 1.15 0.12 -6.64
CA ALA A 203 0.01 0.78 -6.01
C ALA A 203 -0.39 0.09 -4.68
N VAL A 204 -0.41 -1.24 -4.66
CA VAL A 204 -0.64 -2.05 -3.45
C VAL A 204 0.41 -1.71 -2.39
N ALA A 205 1.70 -1.74 -2.75
CA ALA A 205 2.79 -1.39 -1.84
C ALA A 205 2.68 0.03 -1.27
N ALA A 206 2.41 1.02 -2.13
CA ALA A 206 2.20 2.39 -1.68
C ALA A 206 1.05 2.50 -0.68
N ARG A 207 -0.07 1.81 -0.94
CA ARG A 207 -1.21 1.77 0.00
C ARG A 207 -0.93 0.97 1.26
N THR A 208 -0.16 -0.11 1.20
CA THR A 208 0.25 -0.87 2.37
C THR A 208 1.05 0.01 3.33
N ARG A 209 2.04 0.74 2.80
CA ARG A 209 2.82 1.69 3.61
C ARG A 209 1.92 2.77 4.23
N ALA A 210 1.09 3.42 3.40
CA ALA A 210 0.20 4.49 3.87
C ALA A 210 -0.80 3.99 4.92
N GLY A 211 -1.40 2.81 4.70
CA GLY A 211 -2.37 2.21 5.60
C GLY A 211 -1.76 1.84 6.95
N PHE A 212 -0.54 1.30 6.99
CA PHE A 212 0.13 1.03 8.26
C PHE A 212 0.48 2.31 9.04
N LEU A 213 0.95 3.35 8.34
CA LEU A 213 1.20 4.65 8.97
C LEU A 213 -0.09 5.29 9.52
N GLN A 214 -1.19 5.17 8.77
CA GLN A 214 -2.49 5.69 9.20
C GLN A 214 -3.04 4.90 10.39
N ALA A 215 -2.98 3.57 10.33
CA ALA A 215 -3.38 2.70 11.43
C ALA A 215 -2.57 3.03 12.69
N TRP A 216 -1.25 3.23 12.57
CA TRP A 216 -0.42 3.66 13.69
C TRP A 216 -0.82 5.02 14.24
N ALA A 217 -1.09 5.99 13.36
CA ALA A 217 -1.56 7.30 13.80
C ALA A 217 -2.87 7.22 14.58
N ASN A 218 -3.75 6.27 14.24
CA ASN A 218 -4.99 5.99 14.95
C ASN A 218 -4.75 5.25 16.29
N VAL A 219 -3.84 4.27 16.33
CA VAL A 219 -3.39 3.62 17.58
C VAL A 219 -2.83 4.65 18.56
N ALA A 220 -1.93 5.52 18.10
CA ALA A 220 -1.31 6.56 18.92
C ALA A 220 -2.32 7.63 19.42
N GLN A 221 -3.49 7.73 18.79
CA GLN A 221 -4.60 8.59 19.19
C GLN A 221 -5.68 7.84 19.99
N GLU A 222 -5.43 6.59 20.38
CA GLU A 222 -6.39 5.73 21.10
C GLU A 222 -7.69 5.45 20.30
N LYS A 223 -7.66 5.64 18.98
CA LYS A 223 -8.78 5.37 18.06
C LYS A 223 -8.69 3.95 17.51
N MET A 224 -8.84 2.96 18.39
CA MET A 224 -8.64 1.55 18.02
C MET A 224 -9.65 1.08 16.95
N SER A 225 -10.89 1.58 16.96
CA SER A 225 -11.88 1.26 15.92
C SER A 225 -11.42 1.67 14.52
N ASP A 226 -10.82 2.86 14.41
CA ASP A 226 -10.33 3.42 13.15
C ASP A 226 -9.06 2.71 12.70
N ALA A 227 -8.15 2.41 13.64
CA ALA A 227 -6.96 1.59 13.35
C ALA A 227 -7.35 0.19 12.82
N MET A 228 -8.31 -0.47 13.47
CA MET A 228 -8.82 -1.75 12.98
C MET A 228 -9.48 -1.62 11.60
N SER A 229 -10.20 -0.53 11.34
CA SER A 229 -10.78 -0.24 10.03
C SER A 229 -9.69 -0.12 8.96
N ASP A 230 -8.64 0.65 9.20
CA ASP A 230 -7.51 0.81 8.27
C ASP A 230 -6.80 -0.52 8.00
N ILE A 231 -6.57 -1.33 9.04
CA ILE A 231 -5.95 -2.65 8.87
C ILE A 231 -6.87 -3.62 8.12
N ARG A 232 -8.19 -3.59 8.34
CA ARG A 232 -9.15 -4.40 7.55
C ARG A 232 -9.10 -4.06 6.06
N GLN A 233 -8.91 -2.78 5.71
CA GLN A 233 -8.75 -2.37 4.32
C GLN A 233 -7.48 -2.99 3.71
N LEU A 234 -6.37 -3.00 4.44
CA LEU A 234 -5.13 -3.65 4.01
C LEU A 234 -5.30 -5.16 3.84
N VAL A 235 -5.99 -5.82 4.77
CA VAL A 235 -6.32 -7.25 4.67
C VAL A 235 -7.13 -7.54 3.41
N CYS A 236 -8.17 -6.75 3.12
CA CYS A 236 -8.97 -6.91 1.91
C CYS A 236 -8.11 -6.74 0.65
N MET A 237 -7.29 -5.69 0.61
CA MET A 237 -6.39 -5.43 -0.52
C MET A 237 -5.40 -6.57 -0.74
N HIS A 238 -4.74 -7.07 0.31
CA HIS A 238 -3.79 -8.19 0.21
C HIS A 238 -4.49 -9.52 -0.15
N ARG A 239 -5.79 -9.67 0.16
CA ARG A 239 -6.58 -10.83 -0.29
C ARG A 239 -6.86 -10.77 -1.80
N VAL A 240 -7.21 -9.60 -2.32
CA VAL A 240 -7.53 -9.41 -3.74
C VAL A 240 -6.27 -9.40 -4.62
N PHE A 241 -5.24 -8.67 -4.19
CA PHE A 241 -3.96 -8.53 -4.87
C PHE A 241 -2.82 -8.99 -3.95
N PRO A 242 -2.63 -10.31 -3.79
CA PRO A 242 -1.64 -10.85 -2.87
C PRO A 242 -0.22 -10.48 -3.32
N PRO A 243 0.54 -9.73 -2.50
CA PRO A 243 1.94 -9.47 -2.78
C PRO A 243 2.73 -10.77 -2.81
N GLU A 244 3.66 -10.87 -3.75
CA GLU A 244 4.55 -12.02 -3.80
C GLU A 244 5.51 -12.02 -2.59
N PRO A 245 5.82 -13.20 -2.03
CA PRO A 245 6.80 -13.30 -0.96
C PRO A 245 8.18 -12.80 -1.41
N ASN A 246 8.83 -12.00 -0.57
CA ASN A 246 10.13 -11.37 -0.84
C ASN A 246 10.10 -10.49 -2.10
N SER A 247 9.02 -9.74 -2.29
CA SER A 247 8.90 -8.84 -3.44
C SER A 247 9.67 -7.54 -3.20
N PRO A 248 10.34 -6.98 -4.23
CA PRO A 248 11.02 -5.68 -4.10
C PRO A 248 10.09 -4.57 -3.60
N HIS A 249 8.82 -4.65 -4.00
CA HIS A 249 7.78 -3.71 -3.59
C HIS A 249 7.52 -3.75 -2.08
N MET A 250 7.39 -4.94 -1.47
CA MET A 250 7.18 -5.07 -0.03
C MET A 250 8.46 -4.81 0.78
N GLU A 251 9.63 -5.14 0.24
CA GLU A 251 10.92 -4.73 0.86
C GLU A 251 11.01 -3.19 0.97
N MET A 252 10.59 -2.47 -0.08
CA MET A 252 10.52 -1.00 -0.05
C MET A 252 9.52 -0.47 0.97
N VAL A 253 8.39 -1.17 1.19
CA VAL A 253 7.43 -0.84 2.24
C VAL A 253 8.08 -0.96 3.61
N GLY A 254 8.74 -2.10 3.87
CA GLY A 254 9.45 -2.37 5.12
C GLY A 254 10.48 -1.29 5.47
N ARG A 255 11.40 -1.01 4.55
CA ARG A 255 12.39 0.07 4.72
C ARG A 255 11.73 1.45 4.94
N GLY A 256 10.62 1.69 4.23
CA GLY A 256 9.85 2.93 4.36
C GLY A 256 9.14 3.09 5.70
N LEU A 257 8.76 1.98 6.35
CA LEU A 257 8.13 1.97 7.67
C LEU A 257 9.16 2.00 8.81
N GLU A 258 10.32 1.37 8.66
CA GLU A 258 11.44 1.44 9.62
C GLU A 258 11.90 2.88 9.88
N ALA A 259 11.78 3.76 8.88
CA ALA A 259 12.10 5.17 9.02
C ALA A 259 11.13 5.96 9.93
N HIS A 260 9.95 5.41 10.21
CA HIS A 260 8.88 6.11 10.94
C HIS A 260 8.39 5.36 12.19
N LEU A 261 8.57 4.05 12.25
CA LEU A 261 8.03 3.17 13.29
C LEU A 261 9.15 2.39 13.98
N THR A 262 9.09 2.33 15.30
CA THR A 262 9.99 1.48 16.09
C THR A 262 9.61 0.00 15.93
N PRO A 263 10.52 -0.95 16.26
CA PRO A 263 10.20 -2.37 16.17
C PRO A 263 8.98 -2.79 17.01
N GLN A 264 8.76 -2.16 18.17
CA GLN A 264 7.61 -2.45 19.03
C GLN A 264 6.28 -2.00 18.40
N GLU A 265 6.27 -0.81 17.79
CA GLU A 265 5.10 -0.23 17.13
C GLU A 265 4.70 -1.09 15.91
N ARG A 266 5.71 -1.59 15.17
CA ARG A 266 5.50 -2.53 14.06
C ARG A 266 4.92 -3.86 14.55
N LEU A 267 5.39 -4.38 15.69
CA LEU A 267 4.86 -5.61 16.28
C LEU A 267 3.38 -5.47 16.69
N GLU A 268 3.00 -4.32 17.26
CA GLU A 268 1.61 -4.04 17.62
C GLU A 268 0.69 -4.01 16.38
N LEU A 269 1.12 -3.36 15.30
CA LEU A 269 0.40 -3.38 14.03
C LEU A 269 0.25 -4.79 13.45
N LEU A 270 1.30 -5.61 13.53
CA LEU A 270 1.26 -7.01 13.11
C LEU A 270 0.24 -7.80 13.92
N GLN A 271 0.18 -7.62 15.24
CA GLN A 271 -0.81 -8.28 16.09
C GLN A 271 -2.25 -7.90 15.72
N ILE A 272 -2.51 -6.63 15.41
CA ILE A 272 -3.83 -6.18 14.93
C ILE A 272 -4.15 -6.84 13.58
N TYR A 273 -3.17 -6.89 12.67
CA TYR A 273 -3.32 -7.52 11.35
C TYR A 273 -3.64 -9.02 11.47
N SER A 274 -2.86 -9.77 12.26
CA SER A 274 -3.02 -11.21 12.42
C SER A 274 -4.37 -11.60 13.05
N LYS A 275 -4.94 -10.75 13.91
CA LYS A 275 -6.31 -10.94 14.43
C LYS A 275 -7.38 -10.86 13.34
N LEU A 276 -7.11 -10.15 12.25
CA LEU A 276 -8.04 -9.92 11.14
C LEU A 276 -7.78 -10.86 9.95
N SER A 277 -6.59 -11.44 9.84
CA SER A 277 -6.23 -12.36 8.75
C SER A 277 -5.15 -13.36 9.18
N ALA A 278 -5.55 -14.63 9.30
CA ALA A 278 -4.60 -15.72 9.52
C ALA A 278 -3.72 -15.99 8.28
N GLN A 279 -4.30 -15.90 7.08
CA GLN A 279 -3.62 -16.22 5.82
C GLN A 279 -2.66 -15.11 5.36
N GLY A 280 -2.90 -13.85 5.78
CA GLY A 280 -2.12 -12.69 5.36
C GLY A 280 -0.97 -12.31 6.29
N ALA A 281 -0.76 -13.04 7.39
CA ALA A 281 0.22 -12.68 8.42
C ALA A 281 1.64 -12.52 7.85
N ARG A 282 2.04 -13.44 6.96
CA ARG A 282 3.35 -13.41 6.29
C ARG A 282 3.57 -12.15 5.45
N VAL A 283 2.54 -11.67 4.75
CA VAL A 283 2.63 -10.43 3.94
C VAL A 283 2.80 -9.23 4.86
N ALA A 284 2.09 -9.20 5.99
CA ALA A 284 2.22 -8.14 6.97
C ALA A 284 3.60 -8.18 7.67
N GLU A 285 4.13 -9.36 8.00
CA GLU A 285 5.48 -9.55 8.55
C GLU A 285 6.54 -8.94 7.64
N GLU A 286 6.50 -9.28 6.35
CA GLU A 286 7.43 -8.77 5.35
C GLU A 286 7.30 -7.24 5.19
N ALA A 287 6.06 -6.76 5.02
CA ALA A 287 5.79 -5.33 4.89
C ALA A 287 6.22 -4.54 6.13
N LEU A 288 6.15 -5.13 7.32
CA LEU A 288 6.58 -4.51 8.57
C LEU A 288 8.05 -4.79 8.91
N SER A 289 8.84 -5.44 8.03
CA SER A 289 10.23 -5.82 8.29
C SER A 289 10.44 -6.50 9.66
N LEU A 290 9.56 -7.44 10.02
CA LEU A 290 9.65 -8.19 11.26
C LEU A 290 10.15 -9.62 10.98
N PRO A 291 11.12 -10.15 11.76
CA PRO A 291 11.51 -11.55 11.65
C PRO A 291 10.36 -12.44 12.13
N SER A 292 10.07 -13.53 11.40
CA SER A 292 9.05 -14.51 11.82
C SER A 292 9.33 -15.14 13.20
N SER A 293 10.56 -15.03 13.72
CA SER A 293 10.95 -15.49 15.05
C SER A 293 10.48 -14.61 16.21
N TRP A 294 9.98 -13.40 15.97
CA TRP A 294 9.52 -12.49 17.03
C TRP A 294 8.08 -12.78 17.49
N ILE A 295 7.37 -13.65 16.76
CA ILE A 295 6.00 -14.06 17.06
C ILE A 295 5.96 -15.07 18.22
N SER A 296 7.07 -15.79 18.47
CA SER A 296 7.17 -16.84 19.49
C SER A 296 7.43 -16.35 20.92
N LEU A 297 7.42 -15.04 21.17
CA LEU A 297 7.70 -14.42 22.48
C LEU A 297 6.46 -13.72 23.09
N GLY A 298 5.29 -13.91 22.48
CA GLY A 298 4.04 -13.26 22.89
C GLY A 298 2.96 -14.18 23.44
N ASP A 299 3.24 -15.48 23.59
CA ASP A 299 2.37 -16.47 24.26
C ASP A 299 2.73 -16.62 25.74
#